data_AF-A0A3M5BSW6-F1
#
_entry.id   AF-A0A3M5BSW6-F1
#
_cell.length_a   1.000
_cell.length_b   1.000
_cell.length_c   1.000
_cell.angle_alpha   90.00
_cell.angle_beta   90.00
_cell.angle_gamma   90.00
#
_symmetry.space_group_name_H-M   'P 1'
#
loop_
_entity.id
_entity.type
_entity.pdbx_description
1 polymer ?
#
loop_
_entity_poly.entity_id
_entity_poly.type
_entity_poly.pdbx_seq_one_letter_code
_entity_poly.pdbx_strand_id
1 'polypeptide(L)' 'MATLVKTPSGTWKALIRKTGWPTVAKTFCTKRDAEDWSRRTEDEMVRGVSSAAAPSA' A
#
# COMPACT_ATOMS: atom_id res chain seq x y z
N MET A 1 -4.81 3.48 -6.96
CA MET A 1 -5.77 4.01 -5.97
C MET A 1 -5.50 3.34 -4.63
N ALA A 2 -5.17 4.16 -3.65
CA ALA A 2 -5.03 3.74 -2.26
C ALA A 2 -6.39 3.69 -1.54
N THR A 3 -6.70 2.56 -0.93
CA THR A 3 -7.87 2.39 -0.05
C THR A 3 -7.39 2.26 1.39
N LEU A 4 -7.86 3.14 2.26
CA LEU A 4 -7.57 3.12 3.70
C LEU A 4 -8.78 2.58 4.45
N VAL A 5 -8.60 1.45 5.13
CA VAL A 5 -9.65 0.77 5.90
C VAL A 5 -9.29 0.82 7.38
N LYS A 6 -10.16 1.40 8.20
CA LYS A 6 -10.03 1.34 9.66
C LYS A 6 -10.50 -0.04 10.15
N THR A 7 -9.66 -0.73 10.91
CA THR A 7 -9.98 -2.03 11.49
C THR A 7 -10.75 -1.85 12.81
N PRO A 8 -11.52 -2.86 13.24
CA PRO A 8 -12.19 -2.82 14.54
C PRO A 8 -11.21 -2.70 15.72
N SER A 9 -9.96 -3.12 15.54
CA SER A 9 -8.88 -2.96 16.53
C SER A 9 -8.29 -1.54 16.59
N GLY A 10 -8.82 -0.59 15.81
CA GLY A 10 -8.35 0.80 15.80
C GLY A 10 -7.13 1.05 14.91
N THR A 11 -6.65 0.05 14.18
CA THR A 11 -5.54 0.18 13.23
C THR A 11 -6.03 0.58 11.84
N TRP A 12 -5.10 0.99 10.98
CA TRP A 12 -5.36 1.48 9.62
C TRP A 12 -4.68 0.57 8.60
N LYS A 13 -5.47 -0.11 7.78
CA LYS A 13 -4.99 -0.92 6.67
C LYS A 13 -4.99 -0.08 5.39
N ALA A 14 -3.82 0.11 4.81
CA ALA A 14 -3.64 0.67 3.47
C ALA A 14 -3.61 -0.46 2.45
N LEU A 15 -4.40 -0.33 1.37
CA LEU A 15 -4.48 -1.27 0.26
C LEU A 15 -4.28 -0.50 -1.04
N ILE A 16 -3.19 -0.74 -1.76
CA ILE A 16 -2.91 -0.11 -3.05
C ILE A 16 -3.27 -1.08 -4.17
N ARG A 17 -4.18 -0.65 -5.05
CA ARG A 17 -4.56 -1.39 -6.26
C ARG A 17 -4.20 -0.56 -7.49
N LYS A 18 -3.42 -1.15 -8.39
CA LYS A 18 -3.01 -0.54 -9.65
C LYS A 18 -2.94 -1.58 -10.76
N THR A 19 -3.53 -1.27 -11.91
CA THR A 19 -3.56 -2.18 -13.07
C THR A 19 -2.13 -2.45 -13.56
N GLY A 20 -1.79 -3.72 -13.77
CA GLY A 20 -0.44 -4.14 -14.17
C GLY A 20 0.57 -4.26 -13.02
N TRP A 21 0.14 -4.05 -11.76
CA TRP A 21 0.99 -4.18 -10.57
C TRP A 21 0.37 -5.14 -9.56
N PRO A 22 1.20 -5.85 -8.75
CA PRO A 22 0.69 -6.64 -7.65
C PRO A 22 -0.03 -5.75 -6.64
N THR A 23 -1.12 -6.26 -6.08
CA THR A 23 -1.83 -5.56 -5.00
C THR A 23 -1.00 -5.65 -3.72
N VAL A 24 -0.73 -4.51 -3.10
CA VAL A 24 0.04 -4.45 -1.84
C VAL A 24 -0.86 -3.94 -0.72
N ALA A 25 -0.67 -4.51 0.47
CA ALA A 25 -1.44 -4.19 1.65
C ALA A 25 -0.53 -4.09 2.87
N LYS A 26 -0.76 -3.09 3.72
CA LYS A 26 -0.01 -2.93 4.98
C LYS A 26 -0.86 -2.28 6.05
N THR A 27 -0.69 -2.73 7.28
CA THR A 27 -1.42 -2.25 8.47
C THR A 27 -0.54 -1.33 9.32
N PHE A 28 -1.12 -0.27 9.84
CA PHE A 28 -0.47 0.77 10.62
C PHE A 28 -1.27 1.13 11.86
N CYS A 29 -0.61 1.63 12.90
CA CYS A 29 -1.32 2.08 14.10
C CYS A 29 -2.05 3.41 13.87
N THR A 30 -1.51 4.31 13.04
CA THR A 30 -2.13 5.62 12.77
C THR A 30 -2.58 5.76 11.32
N LYS A 31 -3.59 6.59 11.10
CA LYS A 31 -4.07 6.94 9.76
C LYS A 31 -2.96 7.62 8.93
N ARG A 32 -2.21 8.50 9.58
CA ARG A 32 -1.16 9.30 8.93
C ARG A 32 -0.04 8.42 8.38
N ASP A 33 0.39 7.41 9.13
CA ASP A 33 1.38 6.44 8.64
C ASP A 33 0.85 5.66 7.43
N ALA A 34 -0.42 5.26 7.47
CA ALA A 34 -1.06 4.55 6.37
C ALA A 34 -1.21 5.42 5.11
N GLU A 35 -1.48 6.72 5.29
CA GLU A 35 -1.54 7.71 4.20
C GLU A 35 -0.16 8.01 3.59
N ASP A 36 0.87 8.23 4.43
CA ASP A 36 2.26 8.46 3.96
C ASP A 36 2.77 7.26 3.17
N TRP A 37 2.60 6.06 3.72
CA TRP A 37 3.01 4.83 3.07
C TRP A 37 2.24 4.59 1.78
N SER A 38 0.92 4.80 1.77
CA SER A 38 0.13 4.66 0.54
C SER A 38 0.65 5.52 -0.60
N ARG A 39 0.95 6.79 -0.30
CA ARG A 39 1.48 7.74 -1.27
C ARG A 39 2.83 7.31 -1.79
N ARG A 40 3.77 6.96 -0.90
CA ARG A 40 5.11 6.53 -1.30
C ARG A 40 5.07 5.25 -2.13
N THR A 41 4.28 4.27 -1.73
CA THR A 41 4.16 3.01 -2.49
C THR A 41 3.51 3.22 -3.85
N GLU A 42 2.47 4.06 -3.95
CA GLU A 42 1.88 4.39 -5.25
C GLU A 42 2.88 5.15 -6.15
N ASP A 43 3.68 6.05 -5.59
CA ASP A 43 4.75 6.78 -6.30
C ASP A 43 5.82 5.81 -6.83
N GLU A 44 6.29 4.86 -6.03
CA GLU A 44 7.27 3.85 -6.46
C GLU A 44 6.71 2.97 -7.60
N MET A 45 5.44 2.57 -7.48
CA MET A 45 4.72 1.83 -8.54
C MET A 45 4.47 2.67 -9.81
N VAL A 46 4.40 4.01 -9.72
CA VAL A 46 4.28 4.90 -10.90
C VAL A 46 5.63 5.11 -11.55
N ARG A 47 6.66 5.32 -10.75
CA ARG A 47 8.00 5.68 -11.23
C ARG A 47 8.78 4.48 -11.75
N GLY A 48 8.26 3.26 -11.59
CA GLY A 48 8.88 2.05 -12.11
C GLY A 48 10.19 1.70 -11.39
N VAL A 49 10.42 2.27 -10.19
CA VAL A 49 11.61 1.97 -9.38
C VAL A 49 11.38 0.61 -8.70
N SER A 50 11.63 -0.45 -9.46
CA SER A 50 11.56 -1.81 -8.96
C SER A 50 12.80 -2.11 -8.11
N SER A 51 12.70 -2.13 -6.79
CA SER A 51 13.49 -3.10 -6.02
C SER A 51 12.78 -4.45 -6.16
N ALA A 52 13.43 -5.35 -6.90
CA ALA A 52 12.88 -6.62 -7.36
C ALA A 52 12.43 -7.59 -6.26
N ALA A 53 11.65 -8.59 -6.72
CA ALA A 53 11.37 -9.91 -6.14
C ALA A 53 10.20 -10.03 -5.13
N ALA A 54 9.03 -10.35 -5.68
CA ALA A 54 8.27 -11.54 -5.28
C ALA A 54 7.19 -11.85 -6.33
N PRO A 55 7.37 -12.85 -7.20
CA PRO A 55 6.24 -13.56 -7.77
C PRO A 55 5.72 -14.52 -6.68
N SER A 56 4.51 -14.31 -6.20
CA SER A 56 3.80 -15.33 -5.43
C SER A 56 2.72 -15.92 -6.31
N ALA A 57 3.00 -17.15 -6.75
CA ALA A 57 2.03 -18.14 -7.21
C ALA A 57 1.07 -18.53 -6.07
#